data_AF-A0A7W9CKR9-F1
#
_entry.id   AF-A0A7W9CKR9-F1
#
_cell.length_a   1.000
_cell.length_b   1.000
_cell.length_c   1.000
_cell.angle_alpha   90.00
_cell.angle_beta   90.00
_cell.angle_gamma   90.00
#
_symmetry.space_group_name_H-M   'P 1'
#
loop_
_entity.id
_entity.type
_entity.pdbx_description
1 polymer ?
#
loop_
_entity_poly.entity_id
_entity_poly.type
_entity_poly.pdbx_seq_one_letter_code
_entity_poly.pdbx_strand_id
1 'polypeptide(L)'
;MITDRLKLIGAAALCAVFLSTTIWLFFAEATVKRDRDRLDAEIETPVTGFRDRLATCQAQSRNLEGAITFQSEQVAAWKAEADRIKAEGQQATKAAQDRARTLERQLVGARRAQPNPGETICEAADRTILERVG
;
A
#
# COMPACT_ATOMS: atom_id res chain seq x y z
N MET A 1 -73.91 -11.13 63.80
CA MET A 1 -73.72 -12.01 62.62
C MET A 1 -73.71 -11.26 61.29
N ILE A 2 -74.55 -10.24 61.05
CA ILE A 2 -74.59 -9.47 59.79
C ILE A 2 -73.37 -8.53 59.63
N THR A 3 -72.91 -7.92 60.73
CA THR A 3 -71.77 -7.00 60.74
C THR A 3 -70.42 -7.67 60.42
N ASP A 4 -70.22 -8.93 60.82
CA ASP A 4 -68.99 -9.67 60.50
C ASP A 4 -68.92 -10.09 59.02
N ARG A 5 -70.08 -10.42 58.41
CA ARG A 5 -70.12 -10.75 56.97
C ARG A 5 -69.88 -9.54 56.08
N LEU A 6 -70.30 -8.35 56.50
CA LEU A 6 -70.04 -7.10 55.77
C LEU A 6 -68.55 -6.74 55.78
N LYS A 7 -67.87 -6.92 56.92
CA LYS A 7 -66.41 -6.71 57.04
C LYS A 7 -65.60 -7.69 56.20
N LEU A 8 -66.02 -8.96 56.15
CA LEU A 8 -65.35 -9.99 55.36
C LEU A 8 -65.45 -9.71 53.84
N ILE A 9 -66.63 -9.30 53.36
CA ILE A 9 -66.85 -8.95 51.95
C ILE A 9 -66.05 -7.69 51.57
N GLY A 10 -66.05 -6.66 52.44
CA GLY A 10 -65.25 -5.45 52.20
C GLY A 10 -63.74 -5.72 52.14
N ALA A 11 -63.23 -6.58 53.02
CA ALA A 11 -61.83 -6.98 53.01
C ALA A 11 -61.47 -7.79 51.74
N ALA A 12 -62.34 -8.71 51.31
CA ALA A 12 -62.13 -9.48 50.08
C ALA A 12 -62.14 -8.59 48.83
N ALA A 13 -63.03 -7.60 48.76
CA ALA A 13 -63.09 -6.64 47.65
C ALA A 13 -61.83 -5.75 47.59
N LEU A 14 -61.35 -5.24 48.73
CA LEU A 14 -60.11 -4.48 48.80
C LEU A 14 -58.90 -5.33 48.40
N CYS A 15 -58.83 -6.58 48.86
CA CYS A 15 -57.76 -7.50 48.51
C CYS A 15 -57.77 -7.83 47.01
N ALA A 16 -58.94 -8.01 46.40
CA ALA A 16 -59.07 -8.27 44.96
C ALA A 16 -58.59 -7.07 44.11
N VAL A 17 -58.93 -5.84 44.51
CA VAL A 17 -58.47 -4.62 43.82
C VAL A 17 -56.97 -4.38 44.03
N PHE A 18 -56.45 -4.67 45.21
CA PHE A 18 -55.03 -4.53 45.50
C PHE A 18 -54.18 -5.58 44.77
N LEU A 19 -54.64 -6.83 44.71
CA LEU A 19 -53.97 -7.88 43.94
C LEU A 19 -54.02 -7.59 42.44
N SER A 20 -55.14 -7.10 41.92
CA SER A 20 -55.23 -6.79 40.49
C SER A 20 -54.30 -5.64 40.09
N THR A 21 -54.20 -4.59 40.91
CA THR A 21 -53.32 -3.44 40.65
C THR A 21 -51.84 -3.79 40.79
N THR A 22 -51.46 -4.59 41.77
CA THR A 22 -50.06 -5.05 41.93
C THR A 22 -49.63 -5.99 40.81
N ILE A 23 -50.51 -6.88 40.35
CA ILE A 23 -50.28 -7.73 39.17
C ILE A 23 -50.09 -6.85 37.92
N TRP A 24 -50.94 -5.84 37.72
CA TRP A 24 -50.84 -4.94 36.56
C TRP A 24 -49.53 -4.13 36.56
N LEU A 25 -49.12 -3.62 37.73
CA LEU A 25 -47.84 -2.93 37.90
C LEU A 25 -46.64 -3.84 37.58
N PHE A 26 -46.67 -5.09 38.04
CA PHE A 26 -45.63 -6.07 37.72
C PHE A 26 -45.55 -6.36 36.22
N PHE A 27 -46.69 -6.51 35.54
CA PHE A 27 -46.72 -6.70 34.10
C PHE A 27 -46.21 -5.47 33.35
N ALA A 28 -46.61 -4.26 33.76
CA ALA A 28 -46.15 -3.02 33.15
C ALA A 28 -44.61 -2.86 33.29
N GLU A 29 -44.07 -3.13 34.48
CA GLU A 29 -42.63 -3.07 34.72
C GLU A 29 -41.87 -4.14 33.91
N ALA A 30 -42.42 -5.36 33.83
CA ALA A 30 -41.84 -6.42 33.03
C ALA A 30 -41.84 -6.09 31.52
N THR A 31 -42.89 -5.43 31.01
CA THR A 31 -42.92 -4.99 29.60
C THR A 31 -41.91 -3.88 29.34
N VAL A 32 -41.82 -2.88 30.23
CA VAL A 32 -40.86 -1.78 30.07
C VAL A 32 -39.42 -2.29 30.11
N LYS A 33 -39.13 -3.24 31.00
CA LYS A 33 -37.80 -3.87 31.07
C LYS A 33 -37.48 -4.64 29.79
N ARG A 34 -38.43 -5.45 29.29
CA ARG A 34 -38.25 -6.20 28.04
C ARG A 34 -38.04 -5.29 26.84
N ASP A 35 -38.77 -4.19 26.75
CA ASP A 35 -38.64 -3.22 25.66
C ASP A 35 -37.29 -2.49 25.73
N ARG A 36 -36.82 -2.14 26.93
CA ARG A 36 -35.47 -1.60 27.13
C ARG A 36 -34.40 -2.60 26.69
N ASP A 37 -34.45 -3.83 27.21
CA ASP A 37 -33.46 -4.86 26.87
C ASP A 37 -33.46 -5.15 25.35
N ARG A 38 -34.63 -5.09 24.70
CA ARG A 38 -34.75 -5.21 23.25
C ARG A 38 -34.12 -4.04 22.51
N LEU A 39 -34.40 -2.80 22.91
CA LEU A 39 -33.82 -1.60 22.31
C LEU A 39 -32.30 -1.57 22.49
N ASP A 40 -31.81 -1.91 23.68
CA ASP A 40 -30.38 -2.01 23.97
C ASP A 40 -29.73 -3.08 23.07
N ALA A 41 -30.36 -4.26 22.92
CA ALA A 41 -29.85 -5.29 22.00
C ALA A 41 -29.88 -4.84 20.52
N GLU A 42 -30.93 -4.13 20.10
CA GLU A 42 -31.11 -3.66 18.72
C GLU A 42 -30.17 -2.51 18.36
N ILE A 43 -29.68 -1.74 19.35
CA ILE A 43 -28.77 -0.60 19.15
C ILE A 43 -27.31 -1.00 19.43
N GLU A 44 -27.03 -1.62 20.59
CA GLU A 44 -25.67 -1.86 21.05
C GLU A 44 -24.96 -2.95 20.23
N THR A 45 -25.67 -4.01 19.85
CA THR A 45 -25.11 -5.11 19.05
C THR A 45 -24.62 -4.65 17.66
N PRO A 46 -25.39 -3.88 16.87
CA PRO A 46 -24.86 -3.37 15.61
C PRO A 46 -23.80 -2.29 15.81
N VAL A 47 -23.93 -1.41 16.81
CA VAL A 47 -22.94 -0.35 17.07
C VAL A 47 -21.58 -0.92 17.44
N THR A 48 -21.54 -1.95 18.30
CA THR A 48 -20.29 -2.67 18.64
C THR A 48 -19.68 -3.33 17.41
N GLY A 49 -20.48 -4.05 16.62
CA GLY A 49 -20.02 -4.66 15.36
C GLY A 49 -19.49 -3.64 14.34
N PHE A 50 -20.13 -2.48 14.20
CA PHE A 50 -19.64 -1.39 13.33
C PHE A 50 -18.35 -0.76 13.87
N ARG A 51 -18.23 -0.59 15.19
CA ARG A 51 -17.03 -0.06 15.83
C ARG A 51 -15.83 -0.98 15.59
N ASP A 52 -16.00 -2.28 15.73
CA ASP A 52 -14.93 -3.27 15.49
C ASP A 52 -14.51 -3.32 14.03
N ARG A 53 -15.48 -3.26 13.10
CA ARG A 53 -15.20 -3.16 11.67
C ARG A 53 -14.44 -1.88 11.34
N LEU A 54 -14.83 -0.74 11.91
CA LEU A 54 -14.14 0.53 11.70
C LEU A 54 -12.70 0.48 12.23
N ALA A 55 -12.50 -0.06 13.44
CA ALA A 55 -11.16 -0.23 14.00
C ALA A 55 -10.28 -1.13 13.11
N THR A 56 -10.85 -2.22 12.59
CA THR A 56 -10.16 -3.12 11.66
C THR A 56 -9.81 -2.42 10.36
N CYS A 57 -10.75 -1.68 9.76
CA CYS A 57 -10.51 -0.89 8.54
C CYS A 57 -9.43 0.18 8.76
N GLN A 58 -9.43 0.87 9.90
CA GLN A 58 -8.40 1.85 10.23
C GLN A 58 -7.01 1.21 10.37
N ALA A 59 -6.92 0.05 11.03
CA ALA A 59 -5.66 -0.69 11.13
C ALA A 59 -5.16 -1.16 9.76
N GLN A 60 -6.07 -1.67 8.92
CA GLN A 60 -5.75 -2.07 7.54
C GLN A 60 -5.29 -0.89 6.70
N SER A 61 -5.96 0.28 6.78
CA SER A 61 -5.56 1.49 6.06
C SER A 61 -4.15 1.91 6.43
N ARG A 62 -3.83 1.98 7.72
CA ARG A 62 -2.48 2.35 8.19
C ARG A 62 -1.41 1.36 7.72
N ASN A 63 -1.71 0.06 7.76
CA ASN A 63 -0.78 -0.96 7.27
C ASN A 63 -0.55 -0.84 5.75
N LEU A 64 -1.61 -0.55 4.98
CA LEU A 64 -1.50 -0.33 3.54
C LEU A 64 -0.73 0.96 3.22
N GLU A 65 -0.95 2.05 3.95
CA GLU A 65 -0.18 3.30 3.82
C GLU A 65 1.32 3.06 4.09
N GLY A 66 1.65 2.31 5.13
CA GLY A 66 3.03 1.92 5.43
C GLY A 66 3.65 1.07 4.30
N ALA A 67 2.90 0.09 3.79
CA ALA A 67 3.36 -0.76 2.69
C ALA A 67 3.57 0.03 1.38
N ILE A 68 2.66 0.96 1.06
CA ILE A 68 2.77 1.84 -0.11
C ILE A 68 4.02 2.73 0.03
N THR A 69 4.24 3.32 1.20
CA THR A 69 5.40 4.17 1.46
C THR A 69 6.69 3.39 1.24
N PHE A 70 6.82 2.22 1.87
CA PHE A 70 7.98 1.35 1.70
C PHE A 70 8.20 0.91 0.24
N GLN A 71 7.14 0.52 -0.47
CA GLN A 71 7.25 0.16 -1.87
C GLN A 71 7.65 1.34 -2.75
N SER A 72 7.15 2.54 -2.47
CA SER A 72 7.52 3.75 -3.22
C SER A 72 9.00 4.11 -3.06
N GLU A 73 9.56 3.94 -1.86
CA GLU A 73 10.99 4.13 -1.59
C GLU A 73 11.83 3.10 -2.35
N GLN A 74 11.41 1.83 -2.38
CA GLN A 74 12.10 0.79 -3.13
C GLN A 74 12.07 1.05 -4.65
N VAL A 75 10.93 1.49 -5.19
CA VAL A 75 10.83 1.86 -6.60
C VAL A 75 11.75 3.04 -6.93
N ALA A 76 11.83 4.05 -6.06
CA ALA A 76 12.75 5.17 -6.23
C ALA A 76 14.22 4.71 -6.22
N ALA A 77 14.59 3.82 -5.29
CA ALA A 77 15.93 3.24 -5.22
C ALA A 77 16.28 2.43 -6.47
N TRP A 78 15.38 1.57 -6.94
CA TRP A 78 15.59 0.80 -8.17
C TRP A 78 15.69 1.67 -9.40
N LYS A 79 14.93 2.78 -9.46
CA LYS A 79 15.04 3.75 -10.54
C LYS A 79 16.40 4.44 -10.54
N ALA A 80 16.88 4.89 -9.39
CA ALA A 80 18.21 5.50 -9.26
C ALA A 80 19.32 4.51 -9.67
N GLU A 81 19.20 3.25 -9.27
CA GLU A 81 20.15 2.20 -9.65
C GLU A 81 20.12 1.89 -11.15
N ALA A 82 18.93 1.81 -11.75
CA ALA A 82 18.78 1.62 -13.19
C ALA A 82 19.38 2.79 -13.99
N ASP A 83 19.15 4.03 -13.54
CA ASP A 83 19.73 5.23 -14.16
C ASP A 83 21.27 5.23 -14.04
N ARG A 84 21.81 4.79 -12.90
CA ARG A 84 23.26 4.61 -12.70
C ARG A 84 23.84 3.59 -13.66
N ILE A 85 23.27 2.38 -13.71
CA ILE A 85 23.72 1.30 -14.62
C ILE A 85 23.64 1.77 -16.09
N LYS A 86 22.58 2.48 -16.46
CA LYS A 86 22.42 3.03 -17.80
C LYS A 86 23.52 4.04 -18.13
N ALA A 87 23.85 4.95 -17.22
CA ALA A 87 24.93 5.92 -17.40
C ALA A 87 26.30 5.22 -17.54
N GLU A 88 26.59 4.25 -16.67
CA GLU A 88 27.81 3.44 -16.73
C GLU A 88 27.93 2.69 -18.06
N GLY A 89 26.84 2.06 -18.52
CA GLY A 89 26.79 1.36 -19.81
C GLY A 89 27.01 2.28 -21.01
N GLN A 90 26.45 3.50 -20.98
CA GLN A 90 26.68 4.51 -22.03
C GLN A 90 28.14 4.97 -22.06
N GLN A 91 28.74 5.20 -20.90
CA GLN A 91 30.15 5.57 -20.81
C GLN A 91 31.06 4.44 -21.31
N ALA A 92 30.80 3.20 -20.91
CA ALA A 92 31.54 2.03 -21.39
C ALA A 92 31.42 1.87 -22.91
N THR A 93 30.21 2.04 -23.46
CA THR A 93 29.96 2.00 -24.91
C THR A 93 30.73 3.09 -25.64
N LYS A 94 30.70 4.32 -25.14
CA LYS A 94 31.44 5.45 -25.73
C LYS A 94 32.95 5.18 -25.69
N ALA A 95 33.47 4.72 -24.56
CA ALA A 95 34.89 4.38 -24.43
C ALA A 95 35.31 3.25 -25.39
N ALA A 96 34.45 2.23 -25.59
CA ALA A 96 34.70 1.17 -26.55
C ALA A 96 34.70 1.70 -27.99
N GLN A 97 33.77 2.58 -28.35
CA GLN A 97 33.73 3.21 -29.67
C GLN A 97 34.95 4.11 -29.93
N ASP A 98 35.38 4.89 -28.94
CA ASP A 98 36.56 5.74 -29.05
C ASP A 98 37.84 4.91 -29.21
N ARG A 99 37.97 3.80 -28.48
CA ARG A 99 39.06 2.83 -28.66
C ARG A 99 39.02 2.21 -30.06
N ALA A 100 37.85 1.77 -30.51
CA ALA A 100 37.70 1.19 -31.86
C ALA A 100 38.10 2.18 -32.96
N ARG A 101 37.64 3.43 -32.87
CA ARG A 101 38.02 4.51 -33.81
C ARG A 101 39.52 4.81 -33.79
N THR A 102 40.12 4.78 -32.59
CA THR A 102 41.57 5.00 -32.45
C THR A 102 42.36 3.87 -33.10
N LEU A 103 41.96 2.61 -32.86
CA LEU A 103 42.56 1.44 -33.50
C LEU A 103 42.38 1.47 -35.01
N GLU A 104 41.19 1.84 -35.50
CA GLU A 104 40.93 1.99 -36.93
C GLU A 104 41.87 3.02 -37.58
N ARG A 105 42.05 4.20 -36.96
CA ARG A 105 43.00 5.20 -37.44
C ARG A 105 44.44 4.69 -37.44
N GLN A 106 44.84 3.94 -36.41
CA GLN A 106 46.17 3.35 -36.33
C GLN A 106 46.39 2.30 -37.44
N LEU A 107 45.40 1.44 -37.70
CA LEU A 107 45.46 0.44 -38.77
C LEU A 107 45.49 1.07 -40.15
N VAL A 108 44.70 2.11 -40.40
CA VAL A 108 44.74 2.87 -41.67
C VAL A 108 46.09 3.55 -41.84
N GLY A 109 46.63 4.17 -40.78
CA GLY A 109 47.97 4.77 -40.80
C GLY A 109 49.06 3.74 -41.08
N ALA A 110 49.03 2.59 -40.41
CA ALA A 110 49.97 1.49 -40.63
C ALA A 110 49.87 0.92 -42.05
N ARG A 111 48.66 0.81 -42.61
CA ARG A 111 48.46 0.38 -44.00
C ARG A 111 49.02 1.38 -45.01
N ARG A 112 48.84 2.69 -44.79
CA ARG A 112 49.42 3.72 -45.68
C ARG A 112 50.95 3.72 -45.66
N ALA A 113 51.53 3.45 -44.49
CA ALA A 113 52.98 3.33 -44.30
C ALA A 113 53.58 2.01 -44.83
N GLN A 114 52.75 1.03 -45.25
CA GLN A 114 53.26 -0.20 -45.83
C GLN A 114 53.79 0.05 -47.27
N PRO A 115 54.92 -0.58 -47.64
CA PRO A 115 55.43 -0.51 -49.00
C PRO A 115 54.48 -1.21 -49.97
N ASN A 116 54.25 -0.59 -51.12
CA ASN A 116 53.57 -1.25 -52.22
C ASN A 116 54.48 -2.32 -52.86
N PRO A 117 53.93 -3.31 -53.59
CA PRO A 117 54.73 -4.30 -54.28
C PRO A 117 55.74 -3.64 -55.24
N GLY A 118 57.04 -3.86 -55.00
CA GLY A 118 58.13 -3.27 -55.79
C GLY A 118 58.70 -1.94 -55.26
N GLU A 119 58.11 -1.37 -54.20
CA GLU A 119 58.59 -0.15 -53.55
C GLU A 119 59.53 -0.47 -52.39
N THR A 120 60.58 0.33 -52.22
CA THR A 120 61.49 0.19 -51.07
C THR A 120 60.92 0.85 -49.81
N ILE A 121 61.42 0.47 -48.63
CA ILE A 121 60.97 1.04 -47.34
C ILE A 121 61.21 2.57 -47.29
N CYS A 122 62.30 3.05 -47.89
CA CYS A 122 62.61 4.48 -47.94
C CYS A 122 61.64 5.24 -48.85
N GLU A 123 61.30 4.70 -50.02
CA GLU A 123 60.31 5.32 -50.93
C GLU A 123 58.91 5.36 -50.30
N ALA A 124 58.51 4.29 -49.61
CA ALA A 124 57.25 4.25 -48.88
C ALA A 124 57.18 5.31 -47.77
N ALA A 125 58.30 5.53 -47.05
CA ALA A 125 58.39 6.58 -46.03
C ALA A 125 58.30 7.98 -46.65
N ASP A 126 58.99 8.23 -47.75
CA ASP A 126 59.02 9.53 -48.44
C ASP A 126 57.63 9.88 -49.01
N ARG A 127 56.93 8.92 -49.63
CA ARG A 127 55.51 9.06 -50.04
C ARG A 127 54.64 9.48 -48.86
N THR A 128 54.76 8.77 -47.73
CA THR A 128 53.92 9.02 -46.55
C THR A 128 54.18 10.41 -45.95
N ILE A 129 55.42 10.93 -46.06
CA ILE A 129 55.77 12.30 -45.66
C ILE A 129 55.13 13.30 -46.62
N LEU A 130 55.28 13.12 -47.93
CA LEU A 130 54.72 14.01 -48.95
C LEU A 130 53.19 14.11 -48.86
N GLU A 131 52.48 12.99 -48.64
CA GLU A 131 51.03 12.95 -48.42
C GLU A 131 50.55 13.65 -47.15
N ARG A 132 51.43 13.93 -46.17
CA ARG A 132 51.09 14.66 -44.94
C ARG A 132 51.36 16.16 -45.00
N VAL A 133 52.26 16.59 -45.90
CA VAL A 133 52.68 18.01 -46.00
C VAL A 133 51.99 18.74 -47.16
N GLY A 134 51.56 18.02 -48.20
CA GLY A 134 50.69 18.55 -49.26
C GLY A 134 49.23 18.62 -48.85
#